data_AF-A0A3B1CS65-F1
#
_entry.id   AF-A0A3B1CS65-F1
#
_cell.length_a   1.000
_cell.length_b   1.000
_cell.length_c   1.000
_cell.angle_alpha   90.00
_cell.angle_beta   90.00
_cell.angle_gamma   90.00
#
_symmetry.space_group_name_H-M   'P 1'
#
loop_
_entity.id
_entity.type
_entity.pdbx_description
1 polymer ?
#
loop_
_entity_poly.entity_id
_entity_poly.type
_entity_poly.pdbx_seq_one_letter_code
_entity_poly.pdbx_strand_id
1 'polypeptide(L)'
;MTIGGLQKFSLIDYPGKISAIVFVQGCNFRCAYCYNRELVYPHLFREPIPENEILSFLDSRKGLLNGVVVTGGEPLLQDDLGEFLGQVKAMGYRIKLDTNGSRPDRLEELLSKGLVDYMAMDY
;
A
#
# COMPACT_ATOMS: atom_id res chain seq x y z
N MET A 1 -6.11 6.85 -4.83
CA MET A 1 -4.68 7.02 -4.46
C MET A 1 -3.82 7.23 -5.70
N THR A 2 -2.61 7.79 -5.58
CA THR A 2 -1.61 7.78 -6.68
C THR A 2 -0.77 6.51 -6.65
N ILE A 3 -1.14 5.51 -7.45
CA ILE A 3 -0.50 4.19 -7.44
C ILE A 3 0.61 4.11 -8.50
N GLY A 4 1.85 3.95 -8.08
CA GLY A 4 3.02 3.89 -8.96
C GLY A 4 3.43 2.48 -9.38
N GLY A 5 2.89 1.44 -8.75
CA GLY A 5 3.24 0.07 -9.08
C GLY A 5 2.33 -0.97 -8.43
N LEU A 6 2.31 -2.15 -9.06
CA LEU A 6 1.62 -3.33 -8.55
C LEU A 6 2.53 -4.55 -8.75
N GLN A 7 2.94 -5.17 -7.65
CA GLN A 7 3.48 -6.52 -7.68
C GLN A 7 2.34 -7.50 -7.42
N LYS A 8 1.96 -8.24 -8.46
CA LYS A 8 0.76 -9.11 -8.45
C LYS A 8 0.86 -10.30 -7.47
N PHE A 9 2.07 -10.63 -7.01
CA PHE A 9 2.31 -11.80 -6.18
C PHE A 9 3.59 -11.66 -5.35
N SER A 10 3.50 -12.02 -4.07
CA SER A 10 4.61 -12.17 -3.14
C SER A 10 4.30 -13.23 -2.07
N LEU A 11 5.36 -13.90 -1.61
CA LEU A 11 5.36 -14.86 -0.51
C LEU A 11 6.09 -14.37 0.74
N ILE A 12 6.74 -13.21 0.66
CA ILE A 12 7.65 -12.72 1.71
C ILE A 12 7.18 -11.43 2.37
N ASP A 13 6.42 -10.60 1.66
CA ASP A 13 6.09 -9.25 2.13
C ASP A 13 4.96 -9.20 3.14
N TYR A 14 4.19 -10.28 3.28
CA TYR A 14 3.19 -10.44 4.33
C TYR A 14 3.46 -11.74 5.10
N PRO A 15 3.81 -11.67 6.41
CA PRO A 15 4.06 -12.85 7.22
C PRO A 15 2.92 -13.89 7.16
N GLY A 16 3.24 -15.07 6.62
CA GLY A 16 2.31 -16.19 6.53
C GLY A 16 1.14 -16.01 5.56
N LYS A 17 1.23 -15.07 4.60
CA LYS A 17 0.18 -14.80 3.61
C LYS A 17 0.75 -14.69 2.20
N ILE A 18 0.04 -15.27 1.24
CA ILE A 18 0.27 -14.97 -0.17
C ILE A 18 -0.36 -13.60 -0.45
N SER A 19 0.40 -12.66 -1.00
CA SER A 19 -0.05 -11.28 -1.10
C SER A 19 0.25 -10.62 -2.45
N ALA A 20 -0.48 -9.55 -2.76
CA ALA A 20 -0.06 -8.56 -3.75
C ALA A 20 0.46 -7.31 -3.03
N ILE A 21 1.33 -6.56 -3.69
CA ILE A 21 1.91 -5.33 -3.16
C ILE A 21 1.49 -4.16 -4.04
N VAL A 22 0.90 -3.14 -3.43
CA VAL A 22 0.50 -1.88 -4.05
C VAL A 22 1.49 -0.82 -3.62
N PHE A 23 2.16 -0.20 -4.59
CA PHE A 23 3.16 0.83 -4.36
C PHE A 23 2.55 2.19 -4.69
N VAL A 24 2.51 3.11 -3.71
CA VAL A 24 2.07 4.49 -3.94
C VAL A 24 3.24 5.40 -4.31
N GLN A 25 2.96 6.48 -5.02
CA GLN A 25 3.92 7.55 -5.30
C GLN A 25 3.79 8.67 -4.27
N GLY A 26 4.91 9.38 -4.05
CA GLY A 26 5.01 10.48 -3.10
C GLY A 26 5.50 10.01 -1.74
N CYS A 27 6.58 10.63 -1.26
CA CYS A 27 7.10 10.44 0.09
C CYS A 27 7.58 11.78 0.64
N ASN A 28 7.41 12.02 1.93
CA ASN A 28 7.91 13.20 2.63
C ASN A 28 9.37 13.04 3.05
N PHE A 29 9.94 11.84 2.95
CA PHE A 29 11.35 11.57 3.27
C PHE A 29 12.22 11.52 2.01
N ARG A 30 13.54 11.69 2.20
CA ARG A 30 14.57 11.60 1.16
C ARG A 30 15.75 10.76 1.65
N CYS A 31 15.47 9.55 2.10
CA CYS A 31 16.47 8.64 2.67
C CYS A 31 17.61 8.41 1.68
N ALA A 32 18.87 8.51 2.14
CA ALA A 32 20.05 8.32 1.29
C ALA A 32 20.13 6.91 0.68
N TYR A 33 19.48 5.94 1.34
CA TYR A 33 19.42 4.53 0.95
C TYR A 33 18.07 4.13 0.31
N CYS A 34 17.26 5.10 -0.14
CA CYS A 34 15.96 4.82 -0.73
C CYS A 34 16.11 3.90 -1.97
N TYR A 35 15.51 2.71 -1.89
CA TYR A 35 15.50 1.75 -2.98
C TYR A 35 14.54 2.16 -4.10
N ASN A 36 13.37 2.72 -3.75
CA ASN A 36 12.30 3.08 -4.68
C ASN A 36 12.32 4.58 -5.03
N ARG A 37 13.44 5.09 -5.53
CA ARG A 37 13.60 6.54 -5.83
C ARG A 37 12.57 7.05 -6.83
N GLU A 38 12.16 6.21 -7.76
CA GLU A 38 11.12 6.45 -8.76
C GLU A 38 9.73 6.68 -8.17
N LEU A 39 9.49 6.28 -6.91
CA LEU A 39 8.25 6.57 -6.19
C LEU A 39 8.36 7.84 -5.33
N VAL A 40 9.55 8.44 -5.21
CA VAL A 40 9.82 9.58 -4.30
C VAL A 40 10.09 10.89 -5.03
N TYR A 41 10.84 10.85 -6.13
CA TYR A 41 11.22 12.05 -6.87
C TYR A 41 10.26 12.34 -8.03
N PRO A 42 9.56 13.50 -8.06
CA PRO A 42 8.51 13.77 -9.05
C PRO A 42 8.94 13.65 -10.52
N HIS A 43 10.20 13.99 -10.84
CA HIS A 43 10.72 13.88 -12.20
C HIS A 43 10.97 12.43 -12.66
N LEU A 44 10.89 11.46 -11.76
CA LEU A 44 11.01 10.02 -12.05
C LEU A 44 9.65 9.31 -12.02
N PHE A 45 8.58 10.02 -11.66
CA PHE A 45 7.25 9.41 -11.57
C PHE A 45 6.81 8.89 -12.92
N ARG A 46 6.21 7.70 -12.89
CA ARG A 46 5.54 7.10 -14.04
C ARG A 46 4.06 7.41 -13.99
N GLU A 47 3.38 7.19 -15.11
CA GLU A 47 1.92 7.31 -15.16
C GLU A 47 1.30 6.41 -14.07
N PRO A 48 0.45 6.96 -13.18
CA PRO A 48 -0.18 6.17 -12.15
C PRO A 48 -1.10 5.09 -12.73
N ILE A 49 -1.13 3.94 -12.08
CA ILE A 49 -2.09 2.87 -12.40
C ILE A 49 -3.46 3.32 -11.86
N PRO A 50 -4.52 3.30 -12.69
CA PRO A 50 -5.87 3.60 -12.22
C PRO A 50 -6.30 2.67 -11.08
N GLU A 51 -6.89 3.24 -10.04
CA GLU A 51 -7.28 2.48 -8.84
C GLU A 51 -8.29 1.35 -9.15
N ASN A 52 -9.22 1.59 -10.08
CA ASN A 52 -10.17 0.60 -10.54
C ASN A 52 -9.50 -0.61 -11.20
N GLU A 53 -8.34 -0.46 -11.84
CA GLU A 53 -7.58 -1.60 -12.37
C GLU A 53 -6.99 -2.45 -11.26
N ILE A 54 -6.51 -1.84 -10.17
CA ILE A 54 -6.02 -2.55 -9.00
C ILE A 54 -7.16 -3.31 -8.32
N LEU A 55 -8.31 -2.66 -8.13
CA LEU A 55 -9.49 -3.28 -7.53
C LEU A 55 -10.03 -4.43 -8.39
N SER A 56 -10.07 -4.27 -9.72
CA SER A 56 -10.46 -5.34 -10.65
C SER A 56 -9.49 -6.52 -10.61
N PHE A 57 -8.19 -6.24 -10.56
CA PHE A 57 -7.17 -7.28 -10.37
C PHE A 57 -7.39 -8.03 -9.06
N LEU A 58 -7.57 -7.34 -7.94
CA LEU A 58 -7.80 -7.97 -6.64
C LEU A 58 -9.08 -8.79 -6.65
N ASP A 59 -10.17 -8.30 -7.23
CA ASP A 59 -11.42 -9.05 -7.36
C ASP A 59 -11.20 -10.39 -8.09
N SER A 60 -10.45 -10.38 -9.19
CA SER A 60 -10.09 -11.59 -9.96
C SER A 60 -9.20 -12.60 -9.21
N ARG A 61 -8.65 -12.22 -8.04
CA ARG A 61 -7.72 -13.03 -7.23
C ARG A 61 -8.32 -13.46 -5.89
N LYS A 62 -9.61 -13.24 -5.66
CA LYS A 62 -10.30 -13.72 -4.45
C LYS A 62 -10.12 -15.24 -4.32
N GLY A 63 -9.72 -15.68 -3.12
CA GLY A 63 -9.42 -17.09 -2.83
C GLY A 63 -8.03 -17.58 -3.27
N LEU A 64 -7.31 -16.83 -4.11
CA LEU A 64 -5.94 -17.14 -4.52
C LEU A 64 -4.89 -16.36 -3.72
N LEU A 65 -5.14 -15.06 -3.55
CA LEU A 65 -4.36 -14.21 -2.65
C LEU A 65 -5.05 -14.14 -1.27
N ASN A 66 -4.27 -13.91 -0.23
CA ASN A 66 -4.78 -13.81 1.15
C ASN A 66 -4.67 -12.40 1.71
N GLY A 67 -3.73 -11.59 1.20
CA GLY A 67 -3.56 -10.22 1.68
C GLY A 67 -3.05 -9.25 0.62
N VAL A 68 -3.08 -7.98 1.00
CA VAL A 68 -2.57 -6.86 0.21
C VAL A 68 -1.62 -6.06 1.10
N VAL A 69 -0.41 -5.84 0.61
CA VAL A 69 0.57 -4.95 1.23
C VAL A 69 0.46 -3.59 0.54
N VAL A 70 0.30 -2.52 1.29
CA VAL A 70 0.33 -1.15 0.77
C VAL A 70 1.59 -0.47 1.29
N THR A 71 2.44 -0.05 0.37
CA THR A 71 3.78 0.50 0.61
C THR A 71 4.12 1.51 -0.50
N GLY A 72 5.40 1.82 -0.74
CA GLY A 72 5.89 2.60 -1.86
C GLY A 72 6.71 3.80 -1.40
N GLY A 73 6.22 4.99 -1.71
CA GLY A 73 6.71 6.24 -1.13
C GLY A 73 6.33 6.34 0.35
N GLU A 74 5.22 7.00 0.65
CA GLU A 74 4.62 6.98 1.99
C GLU A 74 3.08 6.88 1.85
N PRO A 75 2.48 5.72 2.16
CA PRO A 75 1.03 5.52 2.06
C PRO A 75 0.21 6.54 2.84
N LEU A 76 0.64 6.94 4.05
CA LEU A 76 -0.14 7.84 4.90
C LEU A 76 -0.21 9.29 4.39
N LEU A 77 0.48 9.61 3.29
CA LEU A 77 0.30 10.88 2.55
C LEU A 77 -0.88 10.86 1.58
N GLN A 78 -1.47 9.70 1.29
CA GLN A 78 -2.63 9.59 0.41
C GLN A 78 -3.91 9.88 1.22
N ASP A 79 -4.63 10.93 0.84
CA ASP A 79 -5.86 11.33 1.55
C ASP A 79 -6.96 10.26 1.45
N ASP A 80 -7.05 9.62 0.28
CA ASP A 80 -8.02 8.60 -0.08
C ASP A 80 -7.61 7.16 0.29
N LEU A 81 -6.49 6.96 1.01
CA LEU A 81 -6.03 5.63 1.44
C LEU A 81 -7.12 4.85 2.18
N GLY A 82 -7.83 5.50 3.11
CA GLY A 82 -8.86 4.85 3.92
C GLY A 82 -10.02 4.27 3.10
N GLU A 83 -10.41 4.95 2.01
CA GLU A 83 -11.46 4.47 1.10
C GLU A 83 -10.99 3.21 0.36
N PHE A 84 -9.78 3.27 -0.21
CA PHE A 84 -9.16 2.13 -0.88
C PHE A 84 -9.02 0.92 0.05
N LEU A 85 -8.48 1.10 1.25
CA LEU A 85 -8.36 0.01 2.23
C LEU A 85 -9.72 -0.57 2.60
N GLY A 86 -10.76 0.26 2.71
CA GLY A 86 -12.14 -0.18 2.94
C GLY A 86 -12.65 -1.12 1.84
N GLN A 87 -12.42 -0.77 0.58
CA GLN A 87 -12.78 -1.61 -0.57
C GLN A 87 -12.00 -2.92 -0.57
N VAL A 88 -10.69 -2.88 -0.29
CA VAL A 88 -9.85 -4.09 -0.20
C VAL A 88 -10.29 -5.00 0.95
N LYS A 89 -10.65 -4.42 2.11
CA LYS A 89 -11.23 -5.17 3.25
C LYS A 89 -12.54 -5.84 2.89
N ALA A 90 -13.42 -5.14 2.17
CA ALA A 90 -14.71 -5.66 1.74
C ALA A 90 -14.57 -6.87 0.79
N MET A 91 -13.44 -6.99 0.08
CA MET A 91 -13.11 -8.15 -0.74
C MET A 91 -12.63 -9.37 0.06
N GLY A 92 -12.43 -9.24 1.38
CA GLY A 92 -11.99 -10.31 2.28
C GLY A 92 -10.47 -10.41 2.45
N TYR A 93 -9.70 -9.46 1.93
CA TYR A 93 -8.25 -9.45 2.09
C TYR A 93 -7.82 -9.02 3.49
N ARG A 94 -6.70 -9.57 3.94
CA ARG A 94 -5.92 -9.00 5.05
C ARG A 94 -5.02 -7.90 4.55
N ILE A 95 -4.90 -6.82 5.31
CA ILE A 95 -4.15 -5.64 4.87
C ILE A 95 -2.92 -5.45 5.74
N LYS A 96 -1.76 -5.37 5.08
CA LYS A 96 -0.51 -4.93 5.69
C LYS A 96 -0.17 -3.53 5.19
N LEU A 97 0.17 -2.64 6.11
CA LEU A 97 0.59 -1.27 5.81
C LEU A 97 2.06 -1.09 6.20
N ASP A 98 2.88 -0.65 5.24
CA ASP A 98 4.28 -0.32 5.47
C ASP A 98 4.43 1.20 5.37
N THR A 99 4.95 1.83 6.43
CA THR A 99 5.00 3.30 6.57
C THR A 99 6.30 3.75 7.24
N ASN A 100 6.76 4.96 6.95
CA ASN A 100 7.87 5.62 7.65
C ASN A 100 7.46 6.20 9.02
N GLY A 101 6.18 6.11 9.40
CA GLY A 101 5.71 6.50 10.72
C GLY A 101 5.58 8.01 10.97
N SER A 102 5.79 8.86 9.95
CA SER A 102 5.72 10.32 10.09
C SER A 102 4.31 10.91 10.28
N ARG A 103 3.26 10.08 10.16
CA ARG A 103 1.85 10.45 10.29
C ARG A 103 1.11 9.53 11.29
N PRO A 104 1.49 9.52 12.58
CA PRO A 104 0.93 8.60 13.57
C PRO A 104 -0.58 8.80 13.80
N ASP A 105 -1.06 10.03 13.67
CA ASP A 105 -2.47 10.43 13.73
C ASP A 105 -3.30 9.73 12.64
N ARG A 106 -2.81 9.72 11.40
CA ARG A 106 -3.46 9.02 10.28
C ARG A 106 -3.42 7.51 10.46
N LEU A 107 -2.31 6.98 10.98
CA LEU A 107 -2.18 5.55 11.27
C LEU A 107 -3.20 5.10 12.33
N GLU A 108 -3.32 5.84 13.43
CA GLU A 108 -4.27 5.58 14.51
C GLU A 108 -5.72 5.59 13.99
N GLU A 109 -6.06 6.54 13.11
CA GLU A 109 -7.36 6.59 12.44
C GLU A 109 -7.68 5.29 11.69
N LEU A 110 -6.77 4.80 10.86
CA LEU A 110 -6.96 3.57 10.07
C LEU A 110 -7.04 2.32 10.94
N LEU A 111 -6.23 2.26 12.01
CA LEU A 111 -6.25 1.18 12.98
C LEU A 111 -7.58 1.14 13.75
N SER A 112 -8.09 2.29 14.20
CA SER A 112 -9.37 2.39 14.91
C SER A 112 -10.56 1.94 14.07
N LYS A 113 -10.48 2.13 12.74
CA LYS A 113 -11.46 1.65 11.76
C LYS A 113 -11.29 0.17 11.39
N GLY A 114 -10.27 -0.51 11.92
CA GLY A 114 -9.98 -1.92 11.61
C GLY A 114 -9.55 -2.15 10.15
N LEU A 115 -9.01 -1.13 9.49
CA LEU A 115 -8.61 -1.19 8.08
C LEU A 115 -7.21 -1.78 7.87
N VAL A 116 -6.41 -1.90 8.93
CA VAL A 116 -5.04 -2.43 8.87
C VAL A 116 -4.96 -3.63 9.82
N ASP A 117 -4.55 -4.79 9.31
CA ASP A 117 -4.40 -6.04 10.09
C ASP A 117 -2.95 -6.27 10.55
N TYR A 118 -1.98 -5.67 9.87
CA TYR A 118 -0.56 -5.73 10.19
C TYR A 118 0.10 -4.41 9.80
N MET A 119 1.01 -3.90 10.61
CA MET A 119 1.83 -2.75 10.24
C MET A 119 3.32 -3.09 10.31
N ALA A 120 4.09 -2.58 9.37
CA ALA A 120 5.54 -2.48 9.48
C ALA A 120 5.94 -1.00 9.43
N MET A 121 6.98 -0.66 10.19
CA MET A 121 7.54 0.67 10.18
C MET A 121 8.95 0.62 9.59
N ASP A 122 9.18 1.43 8.56
CA ASP A 122 10.48 1.54 7.89
C ASP A 122 11.46 2.31 8.78
N TYR A 123 12.73 1.89 8.79
CA TYR A 123 13.81 2.47 9.60
C TYR A 123 15.00 2.95 8.76
#